data_AF-T0LIC8-F1
#
_entry.id   AF-T0LIC8-F1
#
_cell.length_a   1.000
_cell.length_b   1.000
_cell.length_c   1.000
_cell.angle_alpha   90.00
_cell.angle_beta   90.00
_cell.angle_gamma   90.00
#
_symmetry.space_group_name_H-M   'P 1'
#
loop_
_entity.id
_entity.type
_entity.pdbx_description
1 polymer ?
#
loop_
_entity_poly.entity_id
_entity_poly.type
_entity_poly.pdbx_seq_one_letter_code
_entity_poly.pdbx_strand_id
1 'polypeptide(L)'
;MVKTKITVSVEKPVVDNAKLALLKKGRTLSDYIEKSLRSLSTAEILSDLCKELNLDCGYISGEDVERNRPDLTGRVYSEKEVREMRNERISRLS
;
A
#
# COMPACT_ATOMS: atom_id res chain seq x y z
N MET A 1 6.37 -12.09 -13.02
CA MET A 1 4.91 -11.88 -12.94
C MET A 1 4.24 -12.61 -14.09
N VAL A 2 3.23 -13.44 -13.79
CA VAL A 2 2.41 -14.10 -14.83
C VAL A 2 1.43 -13.06 -15.36
N LYS A 3 1.46 -12.79 -16.67
CA LYS A 3 0.53 -11.84 -17.30
C LYS A 3 -0.73 -12.58 -17.76
N THR A 4 -1.89 -12.20 -17.24
CA THR A 4 -3.20 -12.70 -17.70
C THR A 4 -3.69 -11.84 -18.86
N LYS A 5 -4.06 -12.48 -19.97
CA LYS A 5 -4.71 -11.80 -21.10
C LYS A 5 -6.22 -11.77 -20.88
N ILE A 6 -6.83 -10.61 -21.03
CA ILE A 6 -8.28 -10.42 -20.98
C ILE A 6 -8.76 -9.86 -22.31
N THR A 7 -9.96 -10.25 -22.71
CA THR A 7 -10.67 -9.69 -23.87
C THR A 7 -11.91 -8.99 -23.35
N VAL A 8 -12.10 -7.72 -23.71
CA VAL A 8 -13.23 -6.90 -23.28
C VAL A 8 -13.91 -6.28 -24.50
N SER A 9 -15.24 -6.31 -24.50
CA SER A 9 -16.06 -5.65 -25.52
C SER A 9 -16.28 -4.20 -25.12
N VAL A 10 -15.81 -3.28 -25.96
CA VAL A 10 -15.94 -1.83 -25.76
C VAL A 10 -16.38 -1.24 -27.10
N GLU A 11 -17.18 -0.18 -27.05
CA GLU A 11 -17.59 0.54 -28.26
C GLU A 11 -16.36 1.06 -29.02
N LYS A 12 -16.35 0.82 -30.34
CA LYS A 12 -15.24 1.22 -31.22
C LYS A 12 -14.86 2.71 -31.10
N PRO A 13 -15.82 3.67 -31.08
CA PRO A 13 -15.48 5.10 -30.94
C PRO A 13 -14.70 5.41 -29.65
N VAL A 14 -15.02 4.72 -28.55
CA VAL A 14 -14.32 4.90 -27.27
C VAL A 14 -12.87 4.45 -27.37
N VAL A 15 -12.63 3.28 -27.99
CA VAL A 15 -11.27 2.74 -28.19
C VAL A 15 -10.45 3.64 -29.09
N ASP A 16 -11.03 4.14 -30.17
CA ASP A 16 -10.33 4.98 -31.15
C ASP A 16 -9.96 6.35 -30.54
N ASN A 17 -10.90 6.98 -29.82
CA ASN A 17 -10.63 8.23 -29.09
C ASN A 17 -9.56 8.06 -28.01
N ALA A 18 -9.62 6.96 -27.25
CA ALA A 18 -8.63 6.64 -26.21
C ALA A 18 -7.24 6.43 -26.81
N LYS A 19 -7.13 5.68 -27.92
CA LYS A 19 -5.85 5.48 -28.62
C LYS A 19 -5.23 6.80 -29.07
N LEU A 20 -6.02 7.69 -29.68
CA LEU A 20 -5.55 9.01 -30.11
C LEU A 20 -5.08 9.87 -28.92
N ALA A 21 -5.82 9.88 -27.82
CA ALA A 21 -5.45 10.62 -26.62
C ALA A 21 -4.16 10.09 -25.97
N LEU A 22 -3.97 8.76 -25.96
CA LEU A 22 -2.78 8.12 -25.40
C LEU A 22 -1.54 8.25 -26.28
N LEU A 23 -1.72 8.23 -27.61
CA LEU A 23 -0.66 8.52 -28.59
C LEU A 23 -0.03 9.89 -28.34
N LYS A 24 -0.86 10.93 -28.11
CA LYS A 24 -0.37 12.28 -27.75
C LYS A 24 0.47 12.31 -26.47
N LYS A 25 0.28 11.34 -25.58
CA LYS A 25 0.99 11.20 -24.30
C LYS A 25 2.14 10.19 -24.37
N GLY A 26 2.43 9.60 -25.53
CA GLY A 26 3.44 8.56 -25.69
C GLY A 26 3.13 7.27 -24.92
N ARG A 27 1.85 6.98 -24.63
CA ARG A 27 1.43 5.81 -23.85
C ARG A 27 0.65 4.82 -24.69
N THR A 28 0.70 3.55 -24.31
CA THR A 28 -0.10 2.48 -24.95
C THR A 28 -1.40 2.26 -24.19
N LEU A 29 -2.42 1.74 -24.90
CA LEU A 29 -3.69 1.39 -24.27
C LEU A 29 -3.53 0.29 -23.21
N SER A 30 -2.63 -0.66 -23.44
CA SER A 30 -2.34 -1.73 -22.48
C SER A 30 -1.72 -1.19 -21.18
N ASP A 31 -0.73 -0.31 -21.27
CA ASP A 31 -0.11 0.33 -20.09
C ASP A 31 -1.12 1.17 -19.31
N TYR A 32 -1.97 1.90 -20.03
CA TYR A 32 -3.02 2.70 -19.40
C TYR A 32 -4.04 1.83 -18.64
N ILE A 33 -4.55 0.77 -19.28
CA ILE A 33 -5.51 -0.15 -18.66
C ILE A 33 -4.87 -0.85 -17.46
N GLU A 34 -3.62 -1.30 -17.56
CA GLU A 34 -2.91 -1.92 -16.45
C GLU A 34 -2.82 -0.97 -15.24
N LYS A 35 -2.45 0.29 -15.46
CA LYS A 35 -2.41 1.30 -14.38
C LYS A 35 -3.79 1.60 -13.80
N SER A 36 -4.82 1.70 -14.63
CA SER A 36 -6.19 1.89 -14.17
C SER A 36 -6.68 0.71 -13.34
N LEU A 37 -6.41 -0.53 -13.77
CA LEU A 37 -6.75 -1.72 -13.02
C LEU A 37 -6.01 -1.80 -11.68
N ARG A 38 -4.72 -1.44 -11.65
CA ARG A 38 -3.95 -1.33 -10.40
C ARG A 38 -4.57 -0.32 -9.44
N SER A 39 -5.08 0.80 -9.96
CA SER A 39 -5.74 1.81 -9.13
C SER A 39 -7.08 1.34 -8.52
N LEU A 40 -7.65 0.22 -8.98
CA LEU A 40 -8.83 -0.38 -8.34
C LEU A 40 -8.45 -1.28 -7.16
N SER A 41 -7.19 -1.69 -7.05
CA SER A 41 -6.68 -2.47 -5.92
C SER A 41 -6.03 -1.53 -4.91
N THR A 42 -6.72 -1.26 -3.80
CA THR A 42 -6.19 -0.44 -2.70
C THR A 42 -4.85 -0.98 -2.19
N ALA A 43 -4.67 -2.31 -2.21
CA ALA A 43 -3.43 -2.97 -1.84
C ALA A 43 -2.28 -2.69 -2.84
N GLU A 44 -2.57 -2.65 -4.15
CA GLU A 44 -1.54 -2.33 -5.16
C GLU A 44 -1.19 -0.85 -5.15
N ILE A 45 -2.15 0.05 -4.90
CA ILE A 45 -1.88 1.48 -4.70
C ILE A 45 -0.91 1.69 -3.53
N LEU A 46 -1.17 1.06 -2.40
CA LEU A 46 -0.30 1.14 -1.23
C LEU A 46 1.09 0.58 -1.57
N SER A 47 1.17 -0.55 -2.28
CA SER A 47 2.45 -1.12 -2.70
C SER A 47 3.25 -0.20 -3.63
N ASP A 48 2.60 0.44 -4.60
CA ASP A 48 3.25 1.36 -5.53
C ASP A 48 3.71 2.65 -4.82
N LEU A 49 2.90 3.22 -3.92
CA LEU A 49 3.29 4.34 -3.04
C LEU A 49 4.51 4.00 -2.19
N CYS A 50 4.53 2.80 -1.61
CA CYS A 50 5.65 2.34 -0.81
C CYS A 50 6.94 2.22 -1.63
N LYS A 51 6.87 1.75 -2.87
CA LYS A 51 8.02 1.72 -3.78
C LYS A 51 8.49 3.12 -4.15
N GLU A 52 7.58 4.04 -4.45
CA GLU A 52 7.92 5.43 -4.78
C GLU A 52 8.60 6.16 -3.61
N LEU A 53 8.13 5.90 -2.39
CA LEU A 53 8.67 6.50 -1.16
C LEU A 53 9.87 5.73 -0.59
N ASN A 54 10.28 4.63 -1.24
CA ASN A 54 11.31 3.71 -0.76
C ASN A 54 11.06 3.23 0.68
N LEU A 55 9.79 2.95 0.99
CA LEU A 55 9.31 2.44 2.27
C LEU A 55 9.14 0.91 2.17
N ASP A 56 9.62 0.21 3.19
CA ASP A 56 9.39 -1.22 3.33
C ASP A 56 7.99 -1.46 3.90
N CYS A 57 7.05 -1.82 3.02
CA CYS A 57 5.64 -2.01 3.37
C CYS A 57 5.28 -3.49 3.48
N GLY A 58 6.02 -4.17 4.34
CA GLY A 58 5.58 -5.44 4.92
C GLY A 58 4.52 -5.21 5.98
N TYR A 59 3.74 -6.24 6.29
CA TYR A 59 3.01 -6.27 7.55
C TYR A 59 4.05 -6.41 8.67
N ILE A 60 4.41 -5.28 9.30
CA ILE A 60 5.35 -5.27 10.40
C ILE A 60 4.57 -5.71 11.64
N SER A 61 4.85 -6.92 12.13
CA SER A 61 4.25 -7.38 13.37
C SER A 61 4.77 -6.54 14.55
N GLY A 62 4.04 -6.54 15.67
CA GLY A 62 4.54 -5.88 16.89
C GLY A 62 5.93 -6.37 17.30
N GLU A 63 6.20 -7.66 17.11
CA GLU A 63 7.51 -8.27 17.37
C GLU A 63 8.60 -7.73 16.43
N ASP A 64 8.28 -7.51 15.15
CA ASP A 64 9.22 -6.94 14.18
C ASP A 64 9.53 -5.47 14.50
N VAL A 65 8.55 -4.72 14.99
CA VAL A 65 8.76 -3.35 15.50
C VAL A 65 9.68 -3.36 16.72
N GLU A 66 9.45 -4.27 17.66
CA GLU A 66 10.28 -4.40 18.86
C GLU A 66 11.74 -4.76 18.51
N ARG A 67 11.94 -5.69 17.57
CA ARG A 67 13.28 -6.14 17.15
C ARG A 67 14.06 -5.07 16.39
N ASN A 68 13.40 -4.26 15.58
CA ASN A 68 14.05 -3.23 14.75
C ASN A 68 14.09 -1.85 15.42
N ARG A 69 13.67 -1.74 16.68
CA ARG A 69 13.71 -0.48 17.42
C ARG A 69 15.18 -0.06 17.63
N PRO A 70 15.60 1.14 17.18
CA PRO A 70 16.93 1.63 17.47
C PRO A 70 17.08 1.78 18.98
N ASP A 71 18.13 1.22 19.57
CA ASP A 71 18.42 1.29 21.00
C ASP A 71 18.99 2.66 21.41
N LEU A 72 18.34 3.71 20.93
CA LEU A 72 18.69 5.09 21.20
C LEU A 72 18.00 5.47 22.51
N THR A 73 18.72 5.24 23.61
CA THR A 73 18.43 5.76 24.96
C THR A 73 17.20 5.17 25.67
N GLY A 74 17.26 3.89 26.06
CA GLY A 74 16.66 3.44 27.33
C GLY A 74 15.14 3.32 27.43
N ARG A 75 14.40 3.02 26.36
CA ARG A 75 12.93 2.86 26.42
C ARG A 75 12.46 1.43 26.13
N VAL A 76 12.84 0.51 27.02
CA VAL A 76 12.02 -0.70 27.31
C VAL A 76 11.16 -0.45 28.56
N TYR A 77 11.66 0.36 29.51
CA TYR A 77 10.98 0.64 30.78
C TYR A 77 9.74 1.53 30.64
N SER A 78 9.80 2.58 29.81
CA SER A 78 8.68 3.54 29.69
C SER A 78 7.43 2.95 29.05
N GLU A 79 7.59 2.00 28.13
CA GLU A 79 6.45 1.34 27.50
C GLU A 79 5.77 0.36 28.46
N LYS A 80 6.58 -0.40 29.21
CA LYS A 80 6.07 -1.29 30.25
C LYS A 80 5.31 -0.51 31.33
N GLU A 81 5.87 0.59 31.81
CA GLU A 81 5.21 1.49 32.78
C GLU A 81 3.90 2.06 32.24
N VAL A 82 3.87 2.51 30.98
CA VAL A 82 2.64 3.05 30.37
C VAL A 82 1.58 1.95 30.17
N ARG A 83 2.00 0.72 29.85
CA ARG A 83 1.10 -0.43 29.67
C ARG A 83 0.54 -0.91 31.01
N GLU A 84 1.36 -0.96 32.06
CA GLU A 84 0.94 -1.25 33.43
C GLU A 84 -0.06 -0.21 33.94
N MET A 85 0.23 1.09 33.81
CA MET A 85 -0.70 2.17 34.18
C MET A 85 -2.03 2.09 33.43
N ARG A 86 -2.02 1.66 32.16
CA ARG A 86 -3.25 1.50 31.36
C ARG A 86 -4.08 0.31 31.83
N ASN A 87 -3.44 -0.82 32.12
CA ASN A 87 -4.11 -2.02 32.60
C ASN A 87 -4.69 -1.83 34.00
N GLU A 88 -3.97 -1.16 34.91
CA GLU A 88 -4.48 -0.79 36.23
C GLU A 88 -5.69 0.16 36.15
N ARG A 89 -5.74 1.05 35.15
CA ARG A 89 -6.93 1.89 34.91
C ARG A 89 -8.12 1.08 34.47
N ILE A 90 -7.92 0.08 33.60
CA ILE A 90 -9.00 -0.78 33.10
C ILE A 90 -9.58 -1.61 34.25
N SER A 91 -8.74 -2.15 35.14
CA SER A 91 -9.21 -2.94 36.30
C SER A 91 -9.96 -2.12 37.36
N ARG A 92 -9.85 -0.78 37.33
CA ARG A 92 -10.59 0.12 38.24
C ARG A 92 -11.93 0.59 37.68
N LEU A 93 -12.20 0.33 36.40
CA LEU A 93 -13.43 0.69 35.70
C LEU A 93 -14.43 -0.49 35.61
N SER A 94 -14.02 -1.66 36.07
CA SER A 94 -14.81 -2.89 36.25
C SER A 94 -15.14 -3.09 37.73
#